data_AF-A0A4Y7U473-F1
#
_entry.id   AF-A0A4Y7U473-F1
#
_cell.length_a   1.000
_cell.length_b   1.000
_cell.length_c   1.000
_cell.angle_alpha   90.00
_cell.angle_beta   90.00
_cell.angle_gamma   90.00
#
_symmetry.space_group_name_H-M   'P 1'
#
loop_
_entity.id
_entity.type
_entity.pdbx_description
1 polymer ?
#
loop_
_entity_poly.entity_id
_entity_poly.type
_entity_poly.pdbx_seq_one_letter_code
_entity_poly.pdbx_strand_id
1 'polypeptide(L)'
;GAYRDVTDTTIVAQFKTLPETLPSFLQGFGEIHILAWTTTPWTLPSNTALTVGPKIDYVLVKTFNQYTFEPVNVVLAKNLVGKQFGKGFFASEDDADFDKVKNGDKQLPYKILAEAKGTDLVEIRY
;
A
#
# COMPACT_ATOMS: atom_id res chain seq x y z
N GLY A 1 -38.12 -9.25 -2.26
CA GLY A 1 -36.89 -8.44 -2.21
C GLY A 1 -35.75 -9.38 -2.00
N ALA A 2 -34.77 -9.44 -2.91
CA ALA A 2 -33.80 -10.51 -2.92
C ALA A 2 -32.38 -9.96 -2.73
N TYR A 3 -31.97 -9.83 -1.48
CA TYR A 3 -30.57 -9.85 -1.10
C TYR A 3 -30.29 -11.23 -0.51
N ARG A 4 -29.14 -11.81 -0.87
CA ARG A 4 -28.67 -13.10 -0.39
C ARG A 4 -27.20 -12.95 -0.06
N ASP A 5 -26.80 -13.47 1.10
CA ASP A 5 -25.38 -13.51 1.47
C ASP A 5 -24.62 -14.42 0.50
N VAL A 6 -23.53 -13.89 -0.05
CA VAL A 6 -22.60 -14.58 -0.92
C VAL A 6 -21.19 -14.37 -0.39
N THR A 7 -20.35 -15.40 -0.51
CA THR A 7 -18.94 -15.30 -0.13
C THR A 7 -18.15 -14.72 -1.31
N ASP A 8 -17.66 -13.49 -1.16
CA ASP A 8 -16.80 -12.86 -2.16
C ASP A 8 -15.32 -12.96 -1.79
N THR A 9 -14.47 -13.10 -2.81
CA THR A 9 -13.01 -13.07 -2.62
C THR A 9 -12.54 -11.64 -2.56
N THR A 10 -11.91 -11.25 -1.45
CA THR A 10 -11.30 -9.92 -1.33
C THR A 10 -9.82 -9.96 -1.62
N ILE A 11 -9.32 -8.99 -2.38
CA ILE A 11 -7.89 -8.86 -2.68
C ILE A 11 -7.39 -7.45 -2.42
N VAL A 12 -6.09 -7.34 -2.17
CA VAL A 12 -5.36 -6.06 -2.12
C VAL A 12 -4.42 -6.04 -3.32
N ALA A 13 -4.69 -5.15 -4.26
CA ALA A 13 -3.88 -4.95 -5.45
C ALA A 13 -2.81 -3.87 -5.20
N GLN A 14 -1.65 -4.04 -5.84
CA GLN A 14 -0.54 -3.09 -5.80
C GLN A 14 -0.41 -2.45 -7.18
N PHE A 15 -0.50 -1.12 -7.24
CA PHE A 15 -0.38 -0.35 -8.47
C PHE A 15 0.92 0.44 -8.44
N LYS A 16 1.88 0.08 -9.30
CA LYS A 16 3.18 0.73 -9.36
C LYS A 16 3.04 2.15 -9.91
N THR A 17 3.50 3.16 -9.19
CA THR A 17 3.40 4.56 -9.63
C THR A 17 4.50 4.92 -10.62
N LEU A 18 4.21 5.88 -11.51
CA LEU A 18 5.20 6.49 -12.39
C LEU A 18 6.02 7.56 -11.63
N PRO A 19 7.35 7.39 -11.48
CA PRO A 19 8.19 8.29 -10.68
C PRO A 19 8.11 9.76 -11.09
N GLU A 20 7.95 10.04 -12.38
CA GLU A 20 7.85 11.40 -12.92
C GLU A 20 6.57 12.15 -12.50
N THR A 21 5.53 11.42 -12.08
CA THR A 21 4.25 11.99 -11.65
C THR A 21 4.12 12.12 -10.14
N LEU A 22 5.13 11.64 -9.39
CA LEU A 22 5.11 11.71 -7.95
C LEU A 22 5.37 13.14 -7.47
N PRO A 23 4.65 13.61 -6.44
CA PRO A 23 4.94 14.88 -5.80
C PRO A 23 6.30 14.85 -5.10
N SER A 24 6.91 16.01 -4.90
CA SER A 24 8.28 16.14 -4.37
C SER A 24 8.51 15.44 -3.03
N PHE A 25 7.47 15.33 -2.19
CA PHE A 25 7.56 14.65 -0.89
C PHE A 25 7.54 13.11 -0.99
N LEU A 26 7.19 12.54 -2.15
CA LEU A 26 7.27 11.10 -2.44
C LEU A 26 8.45 10.76 -3.34
N GLN A 27 9.06 11.75 -3.98
CA GLN A 27 10.27 11.54 -4.77
C GLN A 27 11.45 11.15 -3.87
N GLY A 28 12.31 10.26 -4.37
CA GLY A 28 13.53 9.83 -3.67
C GLY A 28 13.38 8.57 -2.80
N PHE A 29 12.16 8.06 -2.61
CA PHE A 29 11.94 6.79 -1.87
C PHE A 29 12.07 5.54 -2.74
N GLY A 30 12.30 5.69 -4.04
CA GLY A 30 12.40 4.58 -5.00
C GLY A 30 11.04 4.19 -5.56
N GLU A 31 10.85 2.89 -5.83
CA GLU A 31 9.58 2.39 -6.37
C GLU A 31 8.47 2.46 -5.32
N ILE A 32 7.39 3.14 -5.67
CA ILE A 32 6.20 3.32 -4.83
C ILE A 32 5.02 2.61 -5.47
N HIS A 33 4.21 1.96 -4.65
CA HIS A 33 2.98 1.30 -5.07
C HIS A 33 1.79 1.85 -4.29
N ILE A 34 0.65 2.06 -4.95
CA ILE A 34 -0.61 2.40 -4.28
C ILE A 34 -1.37 1.12 -4.00
N LEU A 35 -1.79 0.91 -2.75
CA LEU A 35 -2.61 -0.22 -2.37
C LEU A 35 -4.09 0.10 -2.56
N ALA A 36 -4.81 -0.77 -3.26
CA ALA A 36 -6.26 -0.70 -3.37
C ALA A 36 -6.89 -2.04 -2.99
N TRP A 37 -7.95 -1.97 -2.19
CA TRP A 37 -8.75 -3.13 -1.82
C TRP A 37 -9.98 -3.25 -2.72
N THR A 38 -10.29 -4.47 -3.17
CA THR A 38 -11.52 -4.75 -3.91
C THR A 38 -12.09 -6.12 -3.53
N THR A 39 -13.42 -6.22 -3.52
CA THR A 39 -14.17 -7.48 -3.41
C THR A 39 -14.53 -8.08 -4.78
N THR A 40 -14.22 -7.36 -5.87
CA THR A 40 -14.60 -7.74 -7.23
C THR A 40 -13.36 -7.79 -8.13
N PRO A 41 -12.46 -8.78 -7.93
CA PRO A 41 -11.17 -8.85 -8.63
C PRO A 41 -11.29 -8.85 -10.16
N TRP A 42 -12.40 -9.38 -10.69
CA TRP A 42 -12.67 -9.41 -12.14
C TRP A 42 -12.80 -8.01 -12.78
N THR A 43 -12.92 -6.95 -11.99
CA THR A 43 -12.96 -5.56 -12.50
C THR A 43 -11.58 -4.92 -12.66
N LEU A 44 -10.52 -5.54 -12.10
CA LEU A 44 -9.16 -4.99 -12.18
C LEU A 44 -8.62 -4.83 -13.62
N PRO A 45 -8.84 -5.75 -14.57
CA PRO A 45 -8.33 -5.59 -15.93
C PRO A 45 -8.86 -4.35 -16.66
N SER A 46 -10.03 -3.86 -16.25
CA SER A 46 -10.69 -2.68 -16.83
C SER A 46 -10.54 -1.44 -15.96
N ASN A 47 -9.65 -1.44 -14.96
CA ASN A 47 -9.44 -0.31 -14.08
C ASN A 47 -8.74 0.83 -14.84
N THR A 48 -9.33 2.04 -14.80
CA THR A 48 -8.84 3.23 -15.51
C THR A 48 -8.36 4.34 -14.58
N ALA A 49 -8.70 4.27 -13.30
CA ALA A 49 -8.27 5.23 -12.29
C ALA A 49 -8.31 4.63 -10.88
N LEU A 50 -7.53 5.23 -9.98
CA LEU A 50 -7.64 5.07 -8.54
C LEU A 50 -8.19 6.35 -7.93
N THR A 51 -9.16 6.22 -7.04
CA THR A 51 -9.80 7.36 -6.37
C THR A 51 -9.25 7.54 -4.98
N VAL A 52 -8.85 8.77 -4.66
CA VAL A 52 -8.40 9.17 -3.32
C VAL A 52 -9.45 10.06 -2.67
N GLY A 53 -9.70 9.86 -1.38
CA GLY A 53 -10.59 10.72 -0.62
C GLY A 53 -9.84 11.99 -0.21
N PRO A 54 -10.25 13.20 -0.63
CA PRO A 54 -9.46 14.42 -0.41
C PRO A 54 -9.23 14.75 1.07
N LYS A 55 -10.13 14.32 1.95
CA LYS A 55 -10.05 14.53 3.41
C LYS A 55 -9.39 13.37 4.15
N ILE A 56 -9.09 12.27 3.47
CA ILE A 56 -8.50 11.08 4.08
C ILE A 56 -6.98 11.31 4.19
N ASP A 57 -6.42 10.91 5.33
CA ASP A 57 -4.98 10.91 5.54
C ASP A 57 -4.38 9.60 5.04
N TYR A 58 -3.35 9.72 4.22
CA TYR A 58 -2.60 8.63 3.63
C TYR A 58 -1.17 8.64 4.16
N VAL A 59 -0.55 7.46 4.15
CA VAL A 59 0.83 7.29 4.59
C VAL A 59 1.63 6.51 3.57
N LEU A 60 2.90 6.89 3.42
CA LEU A 60 3.92 6.11 2.74
C LEU A 60 4.56 5.17 3.76
N VAL A 61 4.52 3.87 3.49
CA VAL A 61 5.09 2.83 4.35
C VAL A 61 6.17 2.08 3.61
N LYS A 62 7.37 2.03 4.17
CA LYS A 62 8.46 1.13 3.77
C LYS A 62 8.24 -0.22 4.41
N THR A 63 8.25 -1.28 3.62
CA THR A 63 8.06 -2.66 4.08
C THR A 63 8.63 -3.64 3.05
N PHE A 64 8.25 -4.91 3.14
CA PHE A 64 8.64 -5.97 2.22
C PHE A 64 7.40 -6.61 1.59
N ASN A 65 7.55 -7.06 0.35
CA ASN A 65 6.54 -7.91 -0.27
C ASN A 65 6.56 -9.29 0.39
N GLN A 66 5.44 -9.75 0.93
CA GLN A 66 5.34 -11.04 1.63
C GLN A 66 5.61 -12.27 0.74
N TYR A 67 5.56 -12.12 -0.59
CA TYR A 67 5.79 -13.21 -1.55
C TYR A 67 7.20 -13.19 -2.13
N THR A 68 7.71 -12.01 -2.50
CA THR A 68 9.05 -11.87 -3.11
C THR A 68 10.14 -11.55 -2.09
N PHE A 69 9.76 -11.08 -0.89
CA PHE A 69 10.66 -10.57 0.15
C PHE A 69 11.54 -9.40 -0.31
N GLU A 70 11.13 -8.72 -1.38
CA GLU A 70 11.80 -7.52 -1.87
C GLU A 70 11.30 -6.29 -1.11
N PRO A 71 12.17 -5.32 -0.82
CA PRO A 71 11.78 -4.07 -0.18
C PRO A 71 10.87 -3.29 -1.12
N VAL A 72 9.74 -2.83 -0.59
CA VAL A 72 8.72 -2.06 -1.33
C VAL A 72 8.26 -0.88 -0.50
N ASN A 73 7.93 0.22 -1.16
CA ASN A 73 7.22 1.32 -0.54
C ASN A 73 5.78 1.33 -1.03
N VAL A 74 4.85 1.44 -0.07
CA VAL A 74 3.42 1.37 -0.36
C VAL A 74 2.67 2.54 0.24
N VAL A 75 1.69 3.06 -0.51
CA VAL A 75 0.80 4.12 -0.07
C VAL A 75 -0.57 3.53 0.23
N LEU A 76 -1.09 3.85 1.41
CA LEU A 76 -2.41 3.42 1.88
C LEU A 76 -2.99 4.43 2.87
N ALA A 77 -4.30 4.34 3.14
CA ALA A 77 -4.94 5.19 4.13
C ALA A 77 -4.41 4.89 5.55
N LYS A 78 -4.11 5.94 6.32
CA LYS A 78 -3.54 5.86 7.68
C LYS A 78 -4.36 4.96 8.60
N ASN A 79 -5.68 5.09 8.53
CA ASN A 79 -6.61 4.30 9.36
C ASN A 79 -6.61 2.80 9.05
N LEU A 80 -6.06 2.39 7.90
CA LEU A 80 -5.99 0.99 7.47
C LEU A 80 -4.63 0.34 7.77
N VAL A 81 -3.62 1.11 8.19
CA VAL A 81 -2.27 0.59 8.50
C VAL A 81 -2.34 -0.57 9.48
N GLY A 82 -3.07 -0.42 10.59
CA GLY A 82 -3.20 -1.49 11.59
C GLY A 82 -3.93 -2.74 11.10
N LYS A 83 -4.77 -2.62 10.06
CA LYS A 83 -5.43 -3.78 9.43
C LYS A 83 -4.53 -4.44 8.39
N GLN A 84 -3.83 -3.64 7.58
CA GLN A 84 -2.96 -4.13 6.52
C GLN A 84 -1.68 -4.77 7.07
N PHE A 85 -1.05 -4.12 8.05
CA PHE A 85 0.20 -4.54 8.69
C PHE A 85 -0.05 -5.15 10.07
N GLY A 86 -1.14 -5.91 10.18
CA GLY A 86 -1.48 -6.63 11.41
C GLY A 86 -0.63 -7.88 11.58
N LYS A 87 -1.24 -9.06 11.38
CA LYS A 87 -0.54 -10.34 11.56
C LYS A 87 0.58 -10.48 10.53
N GLY A 88 1.80 -10.78 11.02
CA GLY A 88 2.98 -10.98 10.16
C GLY A 88 3.79 -9.72 9.89
N PHE A 89 3.44 -8.59 10.51
CA PHE A 89 4.21 -7.35 10.42
C PHE A 89 4.47 -6.76 11.81
N PHE A 90 5.56 -5.99 11.94
CA PHE A 90 5.87 -5.25 13.17
C PHE A 90 6.39 -3.85 12.82
N ALA A 91 6.03 -2.85 13.62
CA ALA A 91 6.55 -1.50 13.43
C ALA A 91 8.03 -1.48 13.86
N SER A 92 8.91 -0.98 12.99
CA SER A 92 10.31 -0.74 13.31
C SER A 92 10.72 0.66 12.86
N GLU A 93 11.46 1.37 13.72
CA GLU A 93 12.05 2.67 13.40
C GLU A 93 13.49 2.53 12.89
N ASP A 94 14.13 1.39 13.15
CA ASP A 94 15.52 1.12 12.83
C ASP A 94 15.67 0.53 11.43
N ASP A 95 16.43 1.21 10.56
CA ASP A 95 16.71 0.70 9.22
C ASP A 95 17.50 -0.62 9.25
N ALA A 96 18.24 -0.89 10.34
CA ALA A 96 18.95 -2.15 10.54
C ALA A 96 18.04 -3.38 10.62
N ASP A 97 16.77 -3.23 10.97
CA ASP A 97 15.82 -4.35 10.98
C ASP A 97 15.37 -4.73 9.57
N PHE A 98 15.42 -3.79 8.62
CA PHE A 98 15.13 -4.06 7.22
C PHE A 98 16.27 -4.85 6.57
N ASP A 99 17.52 -4.60 6.95
CA ASP A 99 18.69 -5.33 6.43
C ASP A 99 18.79 -6.78 6.94
N LYS A 100 18.12 -7.09 8.05
CA LYS A 100 18.13 -8.43 8.66
C LYS A 100 17.06 -9.36 8.10
N VAL A 101 16.10 -8.86 7.32
CA VAL A 101 15.00 -9.66 6.78
C VAL A 101 15.53 -10.71 5.83
N LYS A 102 15.12 -11.95 6.05
CA LYS A 102 15.45 -13.09 5.19
C LYS A 102 14.19 -13.67 4.55
N ASN A 103 14.39 -14.29 3.39
CA ASN A 103 13.33 -14.98 2.69
C ASN A 103 12.77 -16.12 3.57
N GLY A 104 11.47 -16.06 3.89
CA GLY A 104 10.79 -16.97 4.80
C GLY A 104 10.55 -16.47 6.23
N ASP A 105 10.92 -15.22 6.55
CA ASP A 105 10.59 -14.63 7.85
C ASP A 105 9.07 -14.50 8.03
N LYS A 106 8.60 -14.87 9.23
CA LYS A 106 7.17 -14.81 9.58
C LYS A 106 6.70 -13.43 9.98
N GLN A 107 7.62 -12.52 10.27
CA GLN A 107 7.35 -11.15 10.69
C GLN A 107 8.23 -10.20 9.90
N LEU A 108 7.60 -9.27 9.18
CA LEU A 108 8.28 -8.27 8.36
C LEU A 108 8.20 -6.89 9.03
N PRO A 109 9.29 -6.12 9.08
CA PRO A 109 9.24 -4.76 9.58
C PRO A 109 8.44 -3.86 8.62
N TYR A 110 7.76 -2.88 9.19
CA TYR A 110 7.21 -1.76 8.44
C TYR A 110 7.52 -0.44 9.16
N LYS A 111 7.73 0.62 8.38
CA LYS A 111 8.04 1.96 8.86
C LYS A 111 7.23 2.99 8.08
N ILE A 112 6.57 3.90 8.77
CA ILE A 112 5.92 5.05 8.14
C ILE A 112 7.00 6.08 7.82
N LEU A 113 7.12 6.44 6.54
CA LEU A 113 8.13 7.38 6.05
C LEU A 113 7.57 8.80 5.89
N ALA A 114 6.33 8.92 5.44
CA ALA A 114 5.69 10.20 5.19
C ALA A 114 4.17 10.08 5.37
N GLU A 115 3.53 11.21 5.66
CA GLU A 115 2.07 11.35 5.71
C GLU A 115 1.64 12.45 4.72
N ALA A 116 0.49 12.25 4.08
CA ALA A 116 -0.06 13.19 3.10
C ALA A 116 -1.59 13.17 3.11
N LYS A 117 -2.22 14.28 2.71
CA LYS A 117 -3.67 14.33 2.49
C LYS A 117 -3.98 13.70 1.14
N GLY A 118 -5.20 13.17 0.99
CA GLY A 118 -5.65 12.69 -0.32
C GLY A 118 -5.65 13.75 -1.42
N THR A 119 -5.74 15.05 -1.06
CA THR A 119 -5.54 16.16 -2.00
C THR A 119 -4.14 16.19 -2.61
N ASP A 120 -3.13 15.74 -1.88
CA ASP A 120 -1.73 15.78 -2.29
C ASP A 120 -1.34 14.57 -3.15
N LEU A 121 -2.25 13.58 -3.25
CA LEU A 121 -2.09 12.37 -4.04
C LEU A 121 -2.85 12.42 -5.38
N VAL A 122 -3.55 13.53 -5.65
CA VAL A 122 -4.27 13.70 -6.92
C VAL A 122 -3.25 13.83 -8.06
N GLU A 123 -3.62 13.37 -9.25
CA GLU A 123 -2.81 13.38 -10.48
C GLU A 123 -1.61 12.42 -10.53
N ILE A 124 -1.35 11.66 -9.46
CA ILE A 124 -0.38 10.56 -9.52
C ILE A 124 -0.85 9.51 -10.53
N ARG A 125 0.05 9.09 -11.41
CA ARG A 125 -0.21 8.05 -12.40
C ARG A 125 0.43 6.72 -11.99
N TYR A 126 -0.20 5.62 -12.37
CA TYR A 126 0.23 4.24 -12.16
C TYR A 126 0.15 3.43 -13.46
#